data_AF-A0A1Y2FMA9-F1
#
_entry.id   AF-A0A1Y2FMA9-F1
#
_cell.length_a   1.000
_cell.length_b   1.000
_cell.length_c   1.000
_cell.angle_alpha   90.00
_cell.angle_beta   90.00
_cell.angle_gamma   90.00
#
_symmetry.space_group_name_H-M   'P 1'
#
loop_
_entity.id
_entity.type
_entity.pdbx_description
1 polymer ?
#
loop_
_entity_poly.entity_id
_entity_poly.type
_entity_poly.pdbx_seq_one_letter_code
_entity_poly.pdbx_strand_id
1 'polypeptide(L)'
;MTPSSQAIEKPIYIYDIPQELLKTLKPLTQSHISQIHADEHYDDAALTDSDEEEDLSAVLQVKASLVDDAPVQPTKGSPITWATSSIVPPPTKLGIYSTMLPSADSSIASIQMSNTSKPRSIAMFMVGGGHFAGAIISLNGSTVAKCSIKATKGFHRYTTRRKQGGAQSANDNAKGAANSAGAQIRRYNEIALKEDIAGLFQEWKAMLEDVELILIRASGAASRKLLHDAGLAKQDPRVRGFPINTRRATQAEIIRSFHILTRLQLGSVLDDKEEVKPRAAPAPLPKVVEEIPDKRLVGLTERLLPLIKRNKIPAIKQILQEESMDATKFLLEPKKSFAHTPTLLHYAASAGADAVVKLLLDLGADPTRTNAEQQTPFEVSSGKGTRDAFRLWRGAGHEATCDWDAARVPAALTFEQVKARQAREAEERSEQEAIEATRREQELERIKKESEAAEAQRQAAEGKRRGPGRSLALGVLGQSTSADLNNLTPEMKKKVERERRARAAEARFGKK
;
A
#
# COMPACT_ATOMS: atom_id res chain seq x y z
N MET A 1 33.50 -8.73 31.71
CA MET A 1 33.37 -9.30 30.36
C MET A 1 32.02 -9.98 30.27
N THR A 2 30.99 -9.25 29.84
CA THR A 2 29.64 -9.77 29.65
C THR A 2 29.52 -10.34 28.24
N PRO A 3 29.12 -11.61 28.04
CA PRO A 3 28.91 -12.13 26.71
C PRO A 3 27.59 -11.59 26.15
N SER A 4 27.74 -10.83 25.07
CA SER A 4 26.78 -10.52 24.00
C SER A 4 25.39 -11.16 24.10
N SER A 5 24.39 -10.37 24.48
CA SER A 5 22.96 -10.64 24.21
C SER A 5 22.64 -10.31 22.75
N GLN A 6 23.19 -11.09 21.82
CA GLN A 6 22.73 -11.14 20.42
C GLN A 6 22.15 -12.53 20.13
N ALA A 7 21.09 -12.89 20.84
CA ALA A 7 20.14 -13.86 20.31
C ALA A 7 19.21 -13.09 19.38
N ILE A 8 19.58 -12.99 18.10
CA ILE A 8 18.61 -12.63 17.05
C ILE A 8 17.59 -13.78 17.07
N GLU A 9 16.43 -13.55 17.67
CA GLU A 9 15.30 -14.48 17.66
C GLU A 9 15.01 -14.88 16.21
N LYS A 10 15.43 -16.09 15.83
CA LYS A 10 15.19 -16.60 14.49
C LYS A 10 13.68 -16.81 14.34
N PRO A 11 13.01 -16.21 13.34
CA PRO A 11 11.60 -16.44 13.12
C PRO A 11 11.37 -17.92 12.81
N ILE A 12 10.51 -18.58 13.58
CA ILE A 12 10.14 -19.98 13.35
C ILE A 12 9.07 -20.01 12.27
N TYR A 13 9.38 -20.71 11.17
CA TYR A 13 8.45 -20.94 10.09
C TYR A 13 7.68 -22.23 10.31
N ILE A 14 6.45 -22.30 9.79
CA ILE A 14 5.54 -23.46 9.93
C ILE A 14 6.19 -24.75 9.42
N TYR A 15 7.06 -24.63 8.41
CA TYR A 15 7.75 -25.76 7.78
C TYR A 15 8.97 -26.25 8.56
N ASP A 16 9.55 -25.41 9.43
CA ASP A 16 10.79 -25.66 10.18
C ASP A 16 10.49 -25.90 11.68
N ILE A 17 9.28 -26.35 12.03
CA ILE A 17 8.88 -26.59 13.43
C ILE A 17 9.67 -27.78 14.01
N PRO A 18 10.32 -27.64 15.19
CA PRO A 18 11.01 -28.75 15.86
C PRO A 18 10.08 -29.93 16.16
N GLN A 19 10.58 -31.16 15.98
CA GLN A 19 9.79 -32.39 16.23
C GLN A 19 9.30 -32.51 17.68
N GLU A 20 10.06 -31.98 18.65
CA GLU A 20 9.67 -31.93 20.06
C GLU A 20 8.41 -31.09 20.25
N LEU A 21 8.34 -29.95 19.55
CA LEU A 21 7.21 -29.04 19.63
C LEU A 21 5.96 -29.62 19.00
N LEU A 22 6.09 -30.43 17.93
CA LEU A 22 4.95 -31.08 17.29
C LEU A 22 4.27 -32.15 18.14
N LYS A 23 5.06 -32.99 18.83
CA LYS A 23 4.55 -34.11 19.64
C LYS A 23 3.68 -33.65 20.80
N THR A 24 3.83 -32.39 21.19
CA THR A 24 3.15 -31.80 22.34
C THR A 24 2.02 -30.85 21.95
N LEU A 25 1.75 -30.66 20.64
CA LEU A 25 0.67 -29.79 20.17
C LEU A 25 -0.70 -30.41 20.43
N LYS A 26 -1.54 -29.70 21.16
CA LYS A 26 -2.96 -30.04 21.32
C LYS A 26 -3.84 -29.00 20.60
N PRO A 27 -4.78 -29.43 19.73
CA PRO A 27 -5.71 -28.51 19.08
C PRO A 27 -6.67 -27.90 20.11
N LEU A 28 -6.85 -26.58 20.08
CA LEU A 28 -7.89 -25.94 20.87
C LEU A 28 -9.23 -26.00 20.12
N THR A 29 -10.12 -26.88 20.56
CA THR A 29 -11.55 -26.83 20.21
C THR A 29 -12.29 -25.90 21.18
N GLN A 30 -13.39 -25.29 20.71
CA GLN A 30 -14.19 -24.31 21.46
C GLN A 30 -14.72 -24.85 22.80
N SER A 31 -14.77 -26.17 22.98
CA SER A 31 -15.18 -26.86 24.22
C SER A 31 -14.14 -26.80 25.36
N HIS A 32 -12.85 -26.65 25.05
CA HIS A 32 -11.80 -26.58 26.08
C HIS A 32 -11.76 -25.22 26.79
N ILE A 33 -12.27 -24.16 26.16
CA ILE A 33 -12.31 -22.81 26.74
C ILE A 33 -13.34 -22.74 27.88
N SER A 34 -14.44 -23.50 27.79
CA SER A 34 -15.44 -23.59 28.86
C SER A 34 -15.03 -24.47 30.03
N GLN A 35 -14.15 -25.46 29.81
CA GLN A 35 -13.71 -26.37 30.87
C GLN A 35 -12.61 -25.78 31.75
N ILE A 36 -11.72 -24.95 31.19
CA ILE A 36 -10.69 -24.24 31.99
C ILE A 36 -11.33 -23.26 32.98
N HIS A 37 -12.54 -22.76 32.70
CA HIS A 37 -13.28 -21.89 33.61
C HIS A 37 -14.13 -22.62 34.67
N ALA A 38 -14.23 -23.95 34.61
CA ALA A 38 -15.05 -24.75 35.53
C ALA A 38 -14.25 -25.35 36.71
N ASP A 39 -12.92 -25.46 36.60
CA ASP A 39 -12.08 -26.12 37.61
C ASP A 39 -11.38 -25.16 38.60
N GLU A 40 -11.63 -23.84 38.54
CA GLU A 40 -11.20 -22.92 39.60
C GLU A 40 -12.31 -22.76 40.65
N HIS A 41 -12.53 -23.81 41.45
CA HIS A 41 -13.14 -23.66 42.77
C HIS A 41 -12.05 -23.26 43.76
N TYR A 42 -12.18 -22.04 44.27
CA TYR A 42 -11.31 -21.44 45.28
C TYR A 42 -11.59 -22.11 46.62
N ASP A 43 -10.66 -22.92 47.11
CA ASP A 43 -10.63 -23.31 48.53
C ASP A 43 -9.41 -22.64 49.20
N ASP A 44 -9.75 -21.75 50.12
CA ASP A 44 -8.88 -20.99 50.99
C ASP A 44 -8.50 -21.86 52.21
N ALA A 45 -7.24 -22.30 52.31
CA ALA A 45 -6.64 -22.68 53.60
C ALA A 45 -5.12 -22.92 53.54
N ALA A 46 -4.43 -22.16 54.41
CA ALA A 46 -3.25 -22.53 55.19
C ALA A 46 -1.86 -22.62 54.52
N LEU A 47 -1.04 -21.62 54.90
CA LEU A 47 0.42 -21.66 55.05
C LEU A 47 0.98 -23.01 55.53
N THR A 48 2.10 -23.44 54.95
CA THR A 48 3.38 -23.62 55.66
C THR A 48 4.54 -23.83 54.69
N ASP A 49 5.70 -23.41 55.18
CA ASP A 49 7.02 -23.24 54.58
C ASP A 49 7.80 -24.56 54.49
N SER A 50 8.57 -24.80 53.42
CA SER A 50 9.84 -25.54 53.43
C SER A 50 10.46 -25.63 52.04
N ASP A 51 11.75 -25.29 52.00
CA ASP A 51 12.71 -25.44 50.91
C ASP A 51 12.86 -26.90 50.45
N GLU A 52 13.08 -27.11 49.15
CA GLU A 52 14.05 -28.09 48.62
C GLU A 52 14.18 -27.95 47.09
N GLU A 53 15.37 -27.57 46.62
CA GLU A 53 15.83 -27.84 45.26
C GLU A 53 16.25 -29.30 45.18
N GLU A 54 15.76 -30.07 44.19
CA GLU A 54 16.56 -31.08 43.46
C GLU A 54 15.84 -31.69 42.24
N ASP A 55 16.63 -31.85 41.17
CA ASP A 55 16.59 -32.88 40.12
C ASP A 55 15.55 -32.90 38.98
N LEU A 56 15.85 -32.07 37.96
CA LEU A 56 15.30 -32.02 36.60
C LEU A 56 15.76 -33.15 35.64
N SER A 57 16.26 -34.29 36.13
CA SER A 57 16.84 -35.33 35.24
C SER A 57 16.04 -36.64 35.13
N ALA A 58 14.96 -36.82 35.88
CA ALA A 58 14.23 -38.10 35.96
C ALA A 58 12.94 -38.21 35.11
N VAL A 59 12.49 -37.16 34.41
CA VAL A 59 11.25 -37.23 33.59
C VAL A 59 11.50 -37.69 32.14
N LEU A 60 12.75 -38.05 31.79
CA LEU A 60 13.14 -38.50 30.45
C LEU A 60 12.82 -39.98 30.13
N GLN A 61 12.06 -40.70 30.95
CA GLN A 61 11.63 -42.07 30.62
C GLN A 61 10.20 -42.37 31.04
N VAL A 62 9.22 -41.95 30.23
CA VAL A 62 7.94 -42.66 30.15
C VAL A 62 7.58 -42.90 28.68
N LYS A 63 7.29 -44.17 28.42
CA LYS A 63 7.08 -44.81 27.13
C LYS A 63 6.03 -44.11 26.28
N ALA A 64 6.36 -44.01 25.00
CA ALA A 64 5.44 -43.71 23.93
C ALA A 64 4.21 -44.65 23.96
N SER A 65 3.04 -44.05 24.14
CA SER A 65 1.78 -44.56 23.61
C SER A 65 1.33 -43.58 22.54
N LEU A 66 1.26 -44.07 21.30
CA LEU A 66 0.66 -43.39 20.16
C LEU A 66 -0.78 -43.02 20.53
N VAL A 67 -1.02 -41.74 20.81
CA VAL A 67 -2.36 -41.18 20.89
C VAL A 67 -2.55 -40.40 19.60
N ASP A 68 -3.56 -40.79 18.85
CA ASP A 68 -3.94 -40.22 17.56
C ASP A 68 -4.01 -38.69 17.62
N ASP A 69 -3.23 -38.04 16.74
CA ASP A 69 -3.26 -36.59 16.51
C ASP A 69 -4.68 -36.17 16.11
N ALA A 70 -5.44 -35.58 17.05
CA ALA A 70 -6.78 -35.12 16.76
C ALA A 70 -6.75 -34.01 15.67
N PRO A 71 -7.66 -34.06 14.68
CA PRO A 71 -7.70 -33.09 13.60
C PRO A 71 -7.95 -31.67 14.14
N VAL A 72 -7.13 -30.71 13.69
CA VAL A 72 -7.20 -29.32 14.14
C VAL A 72 -8.31 -28.61 13.38
N GLN A 73 -9.54 -28.66 13.89
CA GLN A 73 -10.65 -27.97 13.22
C GLN A 73 -10.58 -26.46 13.45
N PRO A 74 -10.71 -25.64 12.38
CA PRO A 74 -10.77 -24.19 12.53
C PRO A 74 -11.99 -23.80 13.36
N THR A 75 -11.81 -22.93 14.36
CA THR A 75 -12.95 -22.37 15.09
C THR A 75 -13.81 -21.56 14.11
N LYS A 76 -15.14 -21.64 14.25
CA LYS A 76 -16.07 -21.00 13.31
C LYS A 76 -15.87 -19.49 13.33
N GLY A 77 -15.12 -18.96 12.36
CA GLY A 77 -14.98 -17.52 12.10
C GLY A 77 -13.56 -16.96 12.18
N SER A 78 -12.57 -17.64 12.77
CA SER A 78 -11.19 -17.14 12.79
C SER A 78 -10.37 -17.67 11.60
N PRO A 79 -9.58 -16.83 10.92
CA PRO A 79 -8.70 -17.27 9.83
C PRO A 79 -7.47 -18.04 10.33
N ILE A 80 -7.20 -17.97 11.64
CA ILE A 80 -6.07 -18.61 12.33
C ILE A 80 -6.61 -19.75 13.18
N THR A 81 -5.93 -20.89 13.08
CA THR A 81 -6.13 -22.07 13.91
C THR A 81 -5.09 -22.06 15.02
N TRP A 82 -5.53 -22.18 16.28
CA TRP A 82 -4.68 -22.08 17.47
C TRP A 82 -4.40 -23.46 18.08
N ALA A 83 -3.16 -23.67 18.51
CA ALA A 83 -2.70 -24.85 19.22
C ALA A 83 -1.88 -24.44 20.46
N THR A 84 -1.94 -25.27 21.50
CA THR A 84 -1.07 -25.15 22.68
C THR A 84 -0.01 -26.24 22.66
N SER A 85 1.16 -25.96 23.23
CA SER A 85 2.26 -26.90 23.38
C SER A 85 2.66 -26.95 24.86
N SER A 86 3.00 -28.12 25.39
CA SER A 86 3.54 -28.24 26.75
C SER A 86 4.93 -27.62 26.93
N ILE A 87 5.64 -27.34 25.82
CA ILE A 87 6.97 -26.72 25.83
C ILE A 87 6.88 -25.19 25.94
N VAL A 88 5.76 -24.62 25.52
CA VAL A 88 5.55 -23.17 25.52
C VAL A 88 4.76 -22.79 26.79
N PRO A 89 5.26 -21.91 27.67
CA PRO A 89 4.58 -21.56 28.91
C PRO A 89 3.18 -20.97 28.66
N PRO A 90 2.14 -21.39 29.41
CA PRO A 90 0.88 -20.64 29.48
C PRO A 90 1.19 -19.19 29.93
N PRO A 91 0.66 -18.13 29.30
CA PRO A 91 -0.55 -18.05 28.46
C PRO A 91 -0.31 -18.02 26.95
N THR A 92 0.82 -18.51 26.43
CA THR A 92 1.16 -18.33 25.00
C THR A 92 0.55 -19.43 24.12
N LYS A 93 -0.11 -19.03 23.03
CA LYS A 93 -0.74 -19.88 22.00
C LYS A 93 0.01 -19.77 20.68
N LEU A 94 0.05 -20.87 19.93
CA LEU A 94 0.66 -20.94 18.61
C LEU A 94 -0.42 -20.93 17.54
N GLY A 95 -0.36 -19.97 16.63
CA GLY A 95 -1.36 -19.76 15.58
C GLY A 95 -0.81 -20.04 14.20
N ILE A 96 -1.60 -20.75 13.39
CA ILE A 96 -1.31 -21.04 11.97
C ILE A 96 -2.49 -20.60 11.12
N TYR A 97 -2.23 -20.00 9.96
CA TYR A 97 -3.30 -19.66 9.02
C TYR A 97 -3.97 -20.93 8.47
N SER A 98 -5.28 -21.04 8.67
CA SER A 98 -6.09 -22.17 8.20
C SER A 98 -5.96 -22.41 6.69
N THR A 99 -5.74 -21.35 5.90
CA THR A 99 -5.56 -21.45 4.45
C THR A 99 -4.31 -22.21 4.04
N MET A 100 -3.32 -22.36 4.93
CA MET A 100 -2.07 -23.09 4.68
C MET A 100 -2.22 -24.60 4.93
N LEU A 101 -3.31 -25.06 5.55
CA LEU A 101 -3.59 -26.48 5.81
C LEU A 101 -4.12 -27.17 4.54
N PRO A 102 -3.55 -28.30 4.07
CA PRO A 102 -4.03 -29.00 2.89
C PRO A 102 -5.53 -29.37 2.94
N SER A 103 -6.04 -29.77 4.10
CA SER A 103 -7.46 -30.06 4.35
C SER A 103 -7.92 -29.48 5.69
N ALA A 104 -9.24 -29.34 5.88
CA ALA A 104 -9.82 -28.89 7.16
C ALA A 104 -9.52 -29.89 8.31
N ASP A 105 -9.29 -31.16 7.97
CA ASP A 105 -9.01 -32.23 8.93
C ASP A 105 -7.51 -32.56 9.05
N SER A 106 -6.62 -31.83 8.36
CA SER A 106 -5.20 -32.16 8.35
C SER A 106 -4.46 -31.58 9.56
N SER A 107 -3.68 -32.40 10.27
CA SER A 107 -2.86 -32.00 11.43
C SER A 107 -1.66 -31.14 11.03
N ILE A 108 -1.12 -30.36 11.97
CA ILE A 108 0.05 -29.46 11.74
C ILE A 108 1.28 -30.25 11.28
N ALA A 109 1.42 -31.50 11.71
CA ALA A 109 2.46 -32.43 11.24
C ALA A 109 2.40 -32.67 9.72
N SER A 110 1.22 -32.59 9.10
CA SER A 110 1.08 -32.75 7.63
C SER A 110 1.65 -31.58 6.84
N ILE A 111 1.86 -30.42 7.48
CA ILE A 111 2.44 -29.23 6.86
C ILE A 111 3.97 -29.28 6.89
N GLN A 112 4.59 -30.08 7.77
CA GLN A 112 6.04 -30.18 7.79
C GLN A 112 6.61 -30.51 6.41
N MET A 113 7.85 -30.07 6.22
CA MET A 113 8.75 -30.55 5.18
C MET A 113 8.98 -32.05 5.39
N SER A 114 7.98 -32.86 5.08
CA SER A 114 8.13 -34.30 5.01
C SER A 114 9.19 -34.60 3.95
N ASN A 115 10.00 -35.63 4.18
CA ASN A 115 10.89 -36.25 3.18
C ASN A 115 10.07 -36.92 2.06
N THR A 116 9.03 -36.27 1.57
CA THR A 116 8.25 -36.71 0.42
C THR A 116 9.07 -36.41 -0.82
N SER A 117 9.11 -37.35 -1.76
CA SER A 117 9.96 -37.27 -2.95
C SER A 117 9.58 -36.15 -3.93
N LYS A 118 8.51 -35.38 -3.64
CA LYS A 118 7.97 -34.34 -4.51
C LYS A 118 8.13 -32.94 -3.89
N PRO A 119 8.68 -31.97 -4.66
CA PRO A 119 8.73 -30.55 -4.32
C PRO A 119 7.39 -29.91 -3.94
N ARG A 120 7.16 -29.56 -2.66
CA ARG A 120 5.97 -28.77 -2.31
C ARG A 120 6.09 -27.37 -2.93
N SER A 121 5.09 -26.99 -3.73
CA SER A 121 5.10 -25.72 -4.47
C SER A 121 3.82 -24.94 -4.22
N ILE A 122 3.95 -23.63 -4.00
CA ILE A 122 2.84 -22.70 -3.75
C ILE A 122 2.81 -21.64 -4.86
N ALA A 123 1.64 -21.41 -5.45
CA ALA A 123 1.43 -20.30 -6.38
C ALA A 123 0.65 -19.17 -5.70
N MET A 124 1.07 -17.93 -5.94
CA MET A 124 0.48 -16.74 -5.36
C MET A 124 0.20 -15.72 -6.46
N PHE A 125 -1.06 -15.29 -6.60
CA PHE A 125 -1.49 -14.35 -7.62
C PHE A 125 -2.25 -13.17 -7.02
N MET A 126 -1.88 -11.96 -7.42
CA MET A 126 -2.54 -10.72 -7.02
C MET A 126 -2.91 -9.89 -8.24
N VAL A 127 -4.19 -9.53 -8.34
CA VAL A 127 -4.76 -8.72 -9.43
C VAL A 127 -5.65 -7.62 -8.87
N GLY A 128 -5.34 -6.38 -9.23
CA GLY A 128 -6.17 -5.24 -8.87
C GLY A 128 -5.69 -3.92 -9.46
N GLY A 129 -6.63 -3.08 -9.91
CA GLY A 129 -6.32 -1.73 -10.40
C GLY A 129 -5.36 -1.68 -11.60
N GLY A 130 -5.33 -2.72 -12.42
CA GLY A 130 -4.41 -2.86 -13.55
C GLY A 130 -2.99 -3.33 -13.17
N HIS A 131 -2.76 -3.66 -11.90
CA HIS A 131 -1.55 -4.35 -11.46
C HIS A 131 -1.79 -5.85 -11.44
N PHE A 132 -0.83 -6.59 -11.96
CA PHE A 132 -0.71 -8.04 -11.83
C PHE A 132 0.64 -8.37 -11.18
N ALA A 133 0.62 -9.26 -10.20
CA ALA A 133 1.81 -9.91 -9.69
C ALA A 133 1.51 -11.39 -9.49
N GLY A 134 2.42 -12.25 -9.92
CA GLY A 134 2.35 -13.70 -9.73
C GLY A 134 3.71 -14.25 -9.32
N ALA A 135 3.74 -15.23 -8.43
CA ALA A 135 4.93 -16.01 -8.13
C ALA A 135 4.60 -17.48 -7.87
N ILE A 136 5.51 -18.36 -8.25
CA ILE A 136 5.51 -19.79 -7.92
C ILE A 136 6.76 -20.03 -7.07
N ILE A 137 6.57 -20.50 -5.84
CA ILE A 137 7.62 -20.67 -4.85
C ILE A 137 7.72 -22.17 -4.52
N SER A 138 8.92 -22.74 -4.65
CA SER A 138 9.20 -24.11 -4.24
C SER A 138 9.76 -24.12 -2.81
N LEU A 139 9.32 -25.09 -2.02
CA LEU A 139 9.71 -25.22 -0.62
C LEU A 139 10.89 -26.19 -0.40
N ASN A 140 11.54 -26.72 -1.45
CA ASN A 140 12.48 -27.86 -1.39
C ASN A 140 13.77 -27.65 -0.57
N GLY A 141 13.97 -26.48 0.05
CA GLY A 141 15.13 -26.19 0.89
C GLY A 141 14.86 -26.54 2.34
N SER A 142 15.88 -27.04 3.05
CA SER A 142 15.83 -27.37 4.49
C SER A 142 15.50 -26.19 5.43
N THR A 143 15.24 -25.00 4.89
CA THR A 143 14.96 -23.78 5.66
C THR A 143 14.16 -22.83 4.76
N VAL A 144 13.14 -22.17 5.29
CA VAL A 144 12.31 -21.21 4.53
C VAL A 144 13.12 -20.00 4.02
N ALA A 145 14.24 -19.66 4.68
CA ALA A 145 15.19 -18.66 4.19
C ALA A 145 15.88 -19.03 2.85
N LYS A 146 15.82 -20.31 2.45
CA LYS A 146 16.36 -20.85 1.18
C LYS A 146 15.24 -21.24 0.20
N CYS A 147 14.01 -20.79 0.38
CA CYS A 147 12.94 -21.04 -0.58
C CYS A 147 13.34 -20.53 -1.98
N SER A 148 13.34 -21.42 -2.97
CA SER A 148 13.66 -21.06 -4.34
C SER A 148 12.39 -20.57 -5.05
N ILE A 149 12.45 -19.34 -5.55
CA ILE A 149 11.40 -18.80 -6.41
C ILE A 149 11.57 -19.45 -7.78
N LYS A 150 10.63 -20.34 -8.17
CA LYS A 150 10.64 -21.01 -9.49
C LYS A 150 10.36 -20.01 -10.61
N ALA A 151 9.35 -19.16 -10.40
CA ALA A 151 8.97 -18.13 -11.35
C ALA A 151 8.33 -16.95 -10.63
N THR A 152 8.59 -15.73 -11.10
CA THR A 152 7.97 -14.50 -10.59
C THR A 152 7.81 -13.53 -11.73
N LYS A 153 6.63 -12.92 -11.84
CA LYS A 153 6.32 -11.96 -12.91
C LYS A 153 5.36 -10.91 -12.38
N GLY A 154 5.68 -9.65 -12.63
CA GLY A 154 4.84 -8.52 -12.26
C GLY A 154 4.78 -7.53 -13.41
N PHE A 155 3.59 -7.08 -13.75
CA PHE A 155 3.39 -6.07 -14.79
C PHE A 155 2.21 -5.16 -14.44
N HIS A 156 2.19 -3.98 -15.05
CA HIS A 156 1.18 -2.97 -14.80
C HIS A 156 0.70 -2.35 -16.10
N ARG A 157 -0.63 -2.23 -16.24
CA ARG A 157 -1.27 -1.42 -17.26
C ARG A 157 -2.23 -0.42 -16.61
N TYR A 158 -2.24 0.81 -17.10
CA TYR A 158 -3.13 1.84 -16.59
C TYR A 158 -4.57 1.60 -17.06
N THR A 159 -5.39 0.99 -16.18
CA THR A 159 -6.81 0.65 -16.46
C THR A 159 -7.80 1.53 -15.71
N THR A 160 -7.38 2.19 -14.63
CA THR A 160 -8.27 3.01 -13.78
C THR A 160 -8.10 4.50 -14.02
N ARG A 161 -9.09 5.32 -13.62
CA ARG A 161 -8.99 6.79 -13.69
C ARG A 161 -8.24 7.34 -12.47
N ARG A 162 -7.34 8.32 -12.68
CA ARG A 162 -6.67 9.03 -11.58
C ARG A 162 -7.72 9.63 -10.62
N LYS A 163 -7.55 9.40 -9.31
CA LYS A 163 -8.39 9.90 -8.19
C LYS A 163 -9.81 9.33 -8.06
N GLN A 164 -10.43 8.77 -9.11
CA GLN A 164 -11.78 8.18 -9.01
C GLN A 164 -11.77 6.67 -8.71
N GLY A 165 -10.68 5.96 -9.00
CA GLY A 165 -10.58 4.51 -8.76
C GLY A 165 -11.54 3.68 -9.63
N GLY A 166 -11.44 2.35 -9.55
CA GLY A 166 -12.33 1.43 -10.27
C GLY A 166 -11.92 1.12 -11.73
N ALA A 167 -12.24 -0.10 -12.17
CA ALA A 167 -12.03 -0.56 -13.54
C ALA A 167 -12.95 0.20 -14.52
N GLN A 168 -12.47 0.47 -15.73
CA GLN A 168 -13.23 1.21 -16.75
C GLN A 168 -14.45 0.42 -17.20
N SER A 169 -14.31 -0.91 -17.39
CA SER A 169 -15.45 -1.79 -17.69
C SER A 169 -16.56 -1.72 -16.65
N ALA A 170 -16.21 -1.68 -15.35
CA ALA A 170 -17.21 -1.57 -14.28
C ALA A 170 -17.95 -0.23 -14.33
N ASN A 171 -17.24 0.86 -14.64
CA ASN A 171 -17.85 2.19 -14.77
C ASN A 171 -18.70 2.32 -16.04
N ASP A 172 -18.27 1.75 -17.16
CA ASP A 172 -19.04 1.71 -18.41
C ASP A 172 -20.34 0.92 -18.23
N ASN A 173 -20.31 -0.18 -17.47
CA ASN A 173 -21.51 -0.96 -17.16
C ASN A 173 -22.47 -0.24 -16.21
N ALA A 174 -21.96 0.63 -15.33
CA ALA A 174 -22.77 1.37 -14.35
C ALA A 174 -23.33 2.70 -14.87
N LYS A 175 -22.55 3.45 -15.67
CA LYS A 175 -22.87 4.82 -16.10
C LYS A 175 -22.95 5.00 -17.61
N GLY A 176 -22.86 3.90 -18.36
CA GLY A 176 -22.83 3.89 -19.82
C GLY A 176 -21.42 4.05 -20.39
N ALA A 177 -21.22 3.49 -21.58
CA ALA A 177 -19.94 3.49 -22.27
C ALA A 177 -19.52 4.91 -22.67
N ALA A 178 -18.48 5.44 -22.03
CA ALA A 178 -17.91 6.73 -22.43
C ALA A 178 -17.10 6.59 -23.72
N ASN A 179 -17.31 7.50 -24.70
CA ASN A 179 -16.62 7.49 -26.01
C ASN A 179 -15.39 8.43 -26.06
N SER A 180 -14.73 8.66 -24.93
CA SER A 180 -13.52 9.50 -24.88
C SER A 180 -12.26 8.70 -25.19
N ALA A 181 -11.25 9.35 -25.77
CA ALA A 181 -9.94 8.73 -26.04
C ALA A 181 -9.33 8.05 -24.80
N GLY A 182 -9.44 8.70 -23.62
CA GLY A 182 -8.98 8.14 -22.36
C GLY A 182 -9.78 6.92 -21.87
N ALA A 183 -11.07 6.79 -22.23
CA ALA A 183 -11.86 5.59 -21.95
C ALA A 183 -11.43 4.43 -22.87
N GLN A 184 -11.22 4.70 -24.16
CA GLN A 184 -10.80 3.70 -25.14
C GLN A 184 -9.40 3.13 -24.85
N ILE A 185 -8.44 3.97 -24.46
CA ILE A 185 -7.11 3.52 -24.01
C ILE A 185 -7.21 2.58 -22.81
N ARG A 186 -8.09 2.87 -21.84
CA ARG A 186 -8.28 2.01 -20.66
C ARG A 186 -8.94 0.68 -21.01
N ARG A 187 -9.90 0.65 -21.95
CA ARG A 187 -10.46 -0.61 -22.47
C ARG A 187 -9.41 -1.44 -23.19
N TYR A 188 -8.61 -0.82 -24.04
CA TYR A 188 -7.49 -1.47 -24.71
C TYR A 188 -6.49 -2.06 -23.70
N ASN A 189 -6.13 -1.28 -22.67
CA ASN A 189 -5.24 -1.74 -21.60
C ASN A 189 -5.84 -2.88 -20.77
N GLU A 190 -7.15 -2.91 -20.55
CA GLU A 190 -7.83 -4.04 -19.89
C GLU A 190 -7.79 -5.32 -20.74
N ILE A 191 -7.99 -5.19 -22.06
CA ILE A 191 -7.88 -6.32 -23.01
C ILE A 191 -6.44 -6.82 -23.06
N ALA A 192 -5.46 -5.91 -23.23
CA ALA A 192 -4.05 -6.29 -23.25
C ALA A 192 -3.60 -6.93 -21.93
N LEU A 193 -4.11 -6.45 -20.78
CA LEU A 193 -3.85 -7.08 -19.48
C LEU A 193 -4.41 -8.51 -19.43
N LYS A 194 -5.58 -8.75 -20.03
CA LYS A 194 -6.16 -10.09 -20.12
C LYS A 194 -5.31 -11.02 -20.96
N GLU A 195 -4.84 -10.56 -22.11
CA GLU A 195 -3.96 -11.33 -23.00
C GLU A 195 -2.62 -11.65 -22.32
N ASP A 196 -2.00 -10.66 -21.65
CA ASP A 196 -0.74 -10.86 -20.91
C ASP A 196 -0.89 -11.92 -19.80
N ILE A 197 -2.01 -11.90 -19.06
CA ILE A 197 -2.28 -12.87 -17.99
C ILE A 197 -2.56 -14.26 -18.58
N ALA A 198 -3.35 -14.35 -19.66
CA ALA A 198 -3.61 -15.62 -20.31
C ALA A 198 -2.33 -16.25 -20.89
N GLY A 199 -1.48 -15.44 -21.53
CA GLY A 199 -0.18 -15.88 -22.03
C GLY A 199 0.74 -16.36 -20.90
N LEU A 200 0.76 -15.66 -19.76
CA LEU A 200 1.52 -16.09 -18.59
C LEU A 200 1.01 -17.43 -18.02
N PHE A 201 -0.30 -17.61 -17.94
CA PHE A 201 -0.88 -18.86 -17.43
C PHE A 201 -0.61 -20.03 -18.37
N GLN A 202 -0.56 -19.79 -19.68
CA GLN A 202 -0.13 -20.79 -20.65
C GLN A 202 1.35 -21.14 -20.50
N GLU A 203 2.22 -20.14 -20.33
CA GLU A 203 3.65 -20.31 -20.03
C GLU A 203 3.85 -21.13 -18.74
N TRP A 204 3.02 -20.88 -17.72
CA TRP A 204 3.15 -21.50 -16.40
C TRP A 204 2.31 -22.77 -16.22
N LYS A 205 1.62 -23.25 -17.26
CA LYS A 205 0.68 -24.37 -17.16
C LYS A 205 1.32 -25.62 -16.54
N ALA A 206 2.51 -26.02 -17.01
CA ALA A 206 3.25 -27.17 -16.48
C ALA A 206 3.65 -26.97 -15.01
N MET A 207 4.06 -25.75 -14.63
CA MET A 207 4.41 -25.46 -13.24
C MET A 207 3.19 -25.41 -12.32
N LEU A 208 2.02 -25.01 -12.84
CA LEU A 208 0.76 -24.93 -12.08
C LEU A 208 0.12 -26.29 -11.82
N GLU A 209 0.39 -27.29 -12.66
CA GLU A 209 -0.05 -28.67 -12.43
C GLU A 209 0.60 -29.27 -11.17
N ASP A 210 1.87 -28.92 -10.92
CA ASP A 210 2.65 -29.37 -9.75
C ASP A 210 2.36 -28.60 -8.45
N VAL A 211 1.53 -27.55 -8.50
CA VAL A 211 1.27 -26.70 -7.33
C VAL A 211 0.22 -27.33 -6.41
N GLU A 212 0.54 -27.37 -5.11
CA GLU A 212 -0.35 -27.88 -4.07
C GLU A 212 -1.39 -26.85 -3.63
N LEU A 213 -1.00 -25.57 -3.55
CA LEU A 213 -1.83 -24.48 -3.05
C LEU A 213 -1.72 -23.24 -3.94
N ILE A 214 -2.87 -22.69 -4.34
CA ILE A 214 -2.97 -21.49 -5.17
C ILE A 214 -3.67 -20.39 -4.37
N LEU A 215 -2.95 -19.34 -3.98
CA LEU A 215 -3.50 -18.19 -3.27
C LEU A 215 -3.82 -17.06 -4.24
N ILE A 216 -5.05 -16.56 -4.20
CA ILE A 216 -5.54 -15.56 -5.15
C ILE A 216 -6.16 -14.36 -4.45
N ARG A 217 -5.66 -13.18 -4.82
CA ARG A 217 -6.23 -11.87 -4.49
C ARG A 217 -6.76 -11.24 -5.77
N ALA A 218 -8.07 -11.28 -5.96
CA ALA A 218 -8.74 -10.59 -7.07
C ALA A 218 -9.69 -9.52 -6.51
N SER A 219 -9.37 -8.24 -6.75
CA SER A 219 -10.20 -7.13 -6.29
C SER A 219 -11.42 -6.95 -7.18
N GLY A 220 -12.53 -7.61 -6.83
CA GLY A 220 -13.82 -7.50 -7.52
C GLY A 220 -14.11 -8.64 -8.51
N ALA A 221 -15.37 -8.74 -8.95
CA ALA A 221 -15.84 -9.84 -9.80
C ALA A 221 -15.14 -9.89 -11.17
N ALA A 222 -14.81 -8.72 -11.75
CA ALA A 222 -14.13 -8.64 -13.04
C ALA A 222 -12.71 -9.24 -12.98
N SER A 223 -11.92 -8.92 -11.96
CA SER A 223 -10.58 -9.49 -11.77
C SER A 223 -10.60 -10.98 -11.47
N ARG A 224 -11.66 -11.49 -10.82
CA ARG A 224 -11.81 -12.93 -10.59
C ARG A 224 -12.16 -13.65 -11.89
N LYS A 225 -13.07 -13.08 -12.68
CA LYS A 225 -13.39 -13.58 -14.03
C LYS A 225 -12.14 -13.61 -14.92
N LEU A 226 -11.28 -12.60 -14.82
CA LEU A 226 -10.02 -12.52 -15.57
C LEU A 226 -9.11 -13.74 -15.36
N LEU A 227 -8.99 -14.20 -14.11
CA LEU A 227 -8.17 -15.36 -13.76
C LEU A 227 -8.83 -16.68 -14.19
N HIS A 228 -10.16 -16.77 -14.13
CA HIS A 228 -10.89 -17.92 -14.65
C HIS A 228 -10.77 -18.04 -16.17
N ASP A 229 -10.92 -16.93 -16.88
CA ASP A 229 -10.74 -16.85 -18.33
C ASP A 229 -9.29 -17.20 -18.75
N ALA A 230 -8.31 -16.97 -17.87
CA ALA A 230 -6.90 -17.32 -18.09
C ALA A 230 -6.57 -18.81 -17.89
N GLY A 231 -7.55 -19.64 -17.52
CA GLY A 231 -7.37 -21.09 -17.39
C GLY A 231 -7.45 -21.64 -15.97
N LEU A 232 -7.80 -20.83 -14.98
CA LEU A 232 -8.00 -21.30 -13.61
C LEU A 232 -9.43 -21.79 -13.39
N ALA A 233 -9.60 -23.08 -13.07
CA ALA A 233 -10.92 -23.67 -12.85
C ALA A 233 -11.70 -22.97 -11.71
N LYS A 234 -13.01 -22.79 -11.93
CA LYS A 234 -13.90 -22.03 -11.02
C LYS A 234 -14.09 -22.70 -9.65
N GLN A 235 -13.89 -24.02 -9.58
CA GLN A 235 -14.08 -24.84 -8.37
C GLN A 235 -12.84 -25.71 -8.09
N ASP A 236 -11.64 -25.19 -8.35
CA ASP A 236 -10.41 -25.90 -7.95
C ASP A 236 -10.24 -25.83 -6.41
N PRO A 237 -10.19 -26.96 -5.69
CA PRO A 237 -10.03 -26.99 -4.23
C PRO A 237 -8.70 -26.40 -3.75
N ARG A 238 -7.69 -26.30 -4.64
CA ARG A 238 -6.39 -25.69 -4.36
C ARG A 238 -6.46 -24.17 -4.35
N VAL A 239 -7.49 -23.58 -4.94
CA VAL A 239 -7.64 -22.13 -5.06
C VAL A 239 -8.28 -21.55 -3.80
N ARG A 240 -7.52 -20.71 -3.09
CA ARG A 240 -7.96 -20.07 -1.84
C ARG A 240 -7.68 -18.57 -1.85
N GLY A 241 -8.39 -17.84 -1.02
CA GLY A 241 -8.16 -16.42 -0.79
C GLY A 241 -6.98 -16.17 0.14
N PHE A 242 -6.40 -14.97 0.09
CA PHE A 242 -5.44 -14.53 1.09
C PHE A 242 -6.15 -14.26 2.42
N PRO A 243 -5.70 -14.86 3.55
CA PRO A 243 -6.29 -14.63 4.87
C PRO A 243 -5.76 -13.36 5.55
N ILE A 244 -4.99 -12.53 4.83
CA ILE A 244 -4.37 -11.30 5.34
C ILE A 244 -4.76 -10.10 4.50
N ASN A 245 -4.64 -8.92 5.10
CA ASN A 245 -4.76 -7.66 4.37
C ASN A 245 -3.53 -7.47 3.46
N THR A 246 -3.75 -7.61 2.16
CA THR A 246 -2.71 -7.37 1.16
C THR A 246 -2.73 -5.92 0.66
N ARG A 247 -1.55 -5.40 0.33
CA ARG A 247 -1.34 -4.10 -0.32
C ARG A 247 -1.52 -4.22 -1.84
N ARG A 248 -1.01 -3.24 -2.59
CA ARG A 248 -1.01 -3.22 -4.06
C ARG A 248 -0.26 -4.45 -4.61
N ALA A 249 -0.78 -5.03 -5.69
CA ALA A 249 -0.18 -6.18 -6.36
C ALA A 249 1.21 -5.84 -6.92
N THR A 250 2.25 -6.21 -6.17
CA THR A 250 3.65 -6.09 -6.57
C THR A 250 4.40 -7.35 -6.15
N GLN A 251 5.56 -7.60 -6.75
CA GLN A 251 6.39 -8.74 -6.37
C GLN A 251 6.81 -8.68 -4.90
N ALA A 252 7.16 -7.49 -4.40
CA ALA A 252 7.50 -7.29 -2.99
C ALA A 252 6.34 -7.64 -2.06
N GLU A 253 5.09 -7.37 -2.46
CA GLU A 253 3.92 -7.71 -1.67
C GLU A 253 3.64 -9.22 -1.65
N ILE A 254 3.92 -9.93 -2.74
CA ILE A 254 3.85 -11.40 -2.75
C ILE A 254 4.87 -11.99 -1.80
N ILE A 255 6.12 -11.54 -1.86
CA ILE A 255 7.19 -12.01 -0.97
C ILE A 255 6.86 -11.69 0.50
N ARG A 256 6.36 -10.48 0.79
CA ARG A 256 5.90 -10.11 2.14
C ARG A 256 4.78 -11.03 2.63
N SER A 257 3.79 -11.27 1.77
CA SER A 257 2.64 -12.12 2.09
C SER A 257 3.08 -13.56 2.33
N PHE A 258 4.00 -14.08 1.52
CA PHE A 258 4.59 -15.39 1.72
C PHE A 258 5.21 -15.51 3.11
N HIS A 259 6.12 -14.60 3.47
CA HIS A 259 6.77 -14.64 4.78
C HIS A 259 5.77 -14.59 5.95
N ILE A 260 4.73 -13.74 5.88
CA ILE A 260 3.71 -13.65 6.92
C ILE A 260 2.93 -14.96 7.05
N LEU A 261 2.50 -15.54 5.93
CA LEU A 261 1.70 -16.77 5.92
C LEU A 261 2.50 -17.98 6.38
N THR A 262 3.80 -18.01 6.09
CA THR A 262 4.71 -19.09 6.50
C THR A 262 5.21 -18.98 7.94
N ARG A 263 5.01 -17.84 8.61
CA ARG A 263 5.50 -17.59 9.98
C ARG A 263 4.48 -18.10 11.01
N LEU A 264 4.97 -18.78 12.05
CA LEU A 264 4.18 -19.15 13.21
C LEU A 264 3.74 -17.91 13.98
N GLN A 265 2.44 -17.77 14.24
CA GLN A 265 1.90 -16.66 15.02
C GLN A 265 1.97 -17.01 16.52
N LEU A 266 2.26 -16.02 17.35
CA LEU A 266 2.21 -16.13 18.81
C LEU A 266 1.04 -15.28 19.29
N GLY A 267 0.13 -15.85 20.08
CA GLY A 267 -0.99 -15.16 20.73
C GLY A 267 -0.95 -15.34 22.24
N SER A 268 -1.55 -14.44 23.01
CA SER A 268 -1.68 -14.59 24.46
C SER A 268 -3.14 -14.84 24.86
N VAL A 269 -3.40 -15.65 25.90
CA VAL A 269 -4.77 -15.94 26.41
C VAL A 269 -5.53 -14.66 26.81
N LEU A 270 -4.84 -13.55 27.06
CA LEU A 270 -5.46 -12.27 27.38
C LEU A 270 -6.15 -11.60 26.18
N ASP A 271 -5.89 -12.07 24.95
CA ASP A 271 -6.42 -11.50 23.71
C ASP A 271 -7.81 -12.07 23.30
N ASP A 272 -8.31 -13.12 23.98
CA ASP A 272 -9.54 -13.83 23.59
C ASP A 272 -10.86 -13.15 24.04
N LYS A 273 -10.80 -11.95 24.61
CA LYS A 273 -12.03 -11.17 24.96
C LYS A 273 -12.62 -10.36 23.82
N GLU A 274 -12.05 -10.39 22.61
CA GLU A 274 -12.64 -9.72 21.44
C GLU A 274 -13.22 -10.72 20.42
N GLU A 275 -14.29 -11.41 20.80
CA GLU A 275 -15.24 -11.93 19.80
C GLU A 275 -15.93 -10.75 19.10
N VAL A 276 -15.70 -10.67 17.78
CA VAL A 276 -16.29 -9.69 16.86
C VAL A 276 -17.82 -9.88 16.80
N LYS A 277 -18.57 -9.10 17.58
CA LYS A 277 -20.00 -8.86 17.30
C LYS A 277 -20.14 -8.07 15.99
N PRO A 278 -21.14 -8.38 15.13
CA PRO A 278 -21.41 -7.57 13.96
C PRO A 278 -21.69 -6.13 14.40
N ARG A 279 -20.91 -5.19 13.86
CA ARG A 279 -20.87 -3.78 14.20
C ARG A 279 -22.23 -3.11 13.96
N ALA A 280 -23.08 -3.11 14.97
CA ALA A 280 -24.09 -2.07 15.16
C ALA A 280 -23.38 -0.79 15.67
N ALA A 281 -23.88 0.37 15.26
CA ALA A 281 -23.28 1.69 15.50
C ALA A 281 -22.83 1.89 16.97
N PRO A 282 -21.64 2.48 17.24
CA PRO A 282 -21.07 2.47 18.57
C PRO A 282 -21.73 3.53 19.46
N ALA A 283 -22.33 3.09 20.55
CA ALA A 283 -22.50 3.85 21.78
C ALA A 283 -21.75 3.10 22.91
N PRO A 284 -21.22 3.81 23.93
CA PRO A 284 -19.92 3.51 24.53
C PRO A 284 -19.98 2.52 25.69
N LEU A 285 -18.93 1.69 25.83
CA LEU A 285 -18.65 0.86 27.01
C LEU A 285 -17.67 1.57 27.97
N PRO A 286 -17.67 1.21 29.27
CA PRO A 286 -17.08 2.02 30.33
C PRO A 286 -15.57 1.80 30.51
N LYS A 287 -14.97 2.82 31.11
CA LYS A 287 -13.55 3.19 31.20
C LYS A 287 -12.68 2.15 31.94
N VAL A 288 -11.62 1.69 31.28
CA VAL A 288 -10.31 1.51 31.92
C VAL A 288 -9.90 2.88 32.46
N VAL A 289 -9.37 2.97 33.68
CA VAL A 289 -8.89 4.23 34.25
C VAL A 289 -7.64 4.66 33.47
N GLU A 290 -7.89 5.26 32.30
CA GLU A 290 -6.97 6.12 31.59
C GLU A 290 -6.79 7.37 32.46
N GLU A 291 -5.54 7.75 32.74
CA GLU A 291 -5.24 9.11 33.19
C GLU A 291 -5.98 10.07 32.27
N ILE A 292 -6.91 10.86 32.84
CA ILE A 292 -7.75 11.77 32.07
C ILE A 292 -6.78 12.73 31.36
N PRO A 293 -6.64 12.70 30.02
CA PRO A 293 -5.87 13.73 29.33
C PRO A 293 -6.57 15.05 29.62
N ASP A 294 -5.81 16.05 30.03
CA ASP A 294 -6.36 17.36 30.36
C ASP A 294 -7.15 17.87 29.15
N LYS A 295 -8.49 17.94 29.28
CA LYS A 295 -9.40 18.32 28.18
C LYS A 295 -8.99 19.64 27.51
N ARG A 296 -8.31 20.51 28.25
CA ARG A 296 -7.73 21.77 27.77
C ARG A 296 -6.63 21.53 26.73
N LEU A 297 -5.70 20.60 26.97
CA LEU A 297 -4.59 20.30 26.07
C LEU A 297 -5.09 19.67 24.76
N VAL A 298 -6.06 18.75 24.85
CA VAL A 298 -6.68 18.13 23.66
C VAL A 298 -7.41 19.17 22.79
N GLY A 299 -8.15 20.09 23.41
CA GLY A 299 -8.80 21.19 22.67
C GLY A 299 -7.79 22.13 21.99
N LEU A 300 -6.65 22.36 22.62
CA LEU A 300 -5.56 23.16 22.05
C LEU A 300 -4.85 22.45 20.90
N THR A 301 -4.57 21.15 21.02
CA THR A 301 -3.96 20.38 19.92
C THR A 301 -4.86 20.41 18.69
N GLU A 302 -6.16 20.16 18.84
CA GLU A 302 -7.12 20.21 17.74
C GLU A 302 -7.18 21.58 17.04
N ARG A 303 -7.00 22.68 17.77
CA ARG A 303 -6.95 24.04 17.19
C ARG A 303 -5.62 24.32 16.47
N LEU A 304 -4.48 23.89 17.04
CA LEU A 304 -3.14 24.17 16.51
C LEU A 304 -2.79 23.32 15.27
N LEU A 305 -3.13 22.03 15.26
CA LEU A 305 -2.80 21.09 14.17
C LEU A 305 -3.23 21.56 12.76
N PRO A 306 -4.47 22.04 12.53
CA PRO A 306 -4.88 22.52 11.22
C PRO A 306 -4.22 23.86 10.85
N LEU A 307 -3.84 24.69 11.83
CA LEU A 307 -3.15 25.96 11.58
C LEU A 307 -1.70 25.72 11.15
N ILE A 308 -1.03 24.75 11.76
CA ILE A 308 0.33 24.34 11.39
C ILE A 308 0.34 23.75 9.98
N LYS A 309 -0.62 22.87 9.66
CA LYS A 309 -0.77 22.33 8.29
C LYS A 309 -1.03 23.40 7.23
N ARG A 310 -1.66 24.51 7.60
CA ARG A 310 -1.96 25.65 6.71
C ARG A 310 -0.93 26.78 6.78
N ASN A 311 0.17 26.60 7.53
CA ASN A 311 1.23 27.58 7.74
C ASN A 311 0.72 28.97 8.20
N LYS A 312 -0.32 29.01 9.05
CA LYS A 312 -0.90 30.28 9.55
C LYS A 312 -0.16 30.80 10.79
N ILE A 313 1.05 31.31 10.57
CA ILE A 313 1.97 31.87 11.60
C ILE A 313 1.29 32.83 12.59
N PRO A 314 0.55 33.88 12.18
CA PRO A 314 0.02 34.86 13.13
C PRO A 314 -1.03 34.26 14.07
N ALA A 315 -1.86 33.33 13.57
CA ALA A 315 -2.86 32.64 14.39
C ALA A 315 -2.21 31.67 15.40
N ILE A 316 -1.10 31.04 15.02
CA ILE A 316 -0.34 30.17 15.93
C ILE A 316 0.29 31.01 17.05
N LYS A 317 0.92 32.14 16.70
CA LYS A 317 1.52 33.05 17.69
C LYS A 317 0.47 33.60 18.66
N GLN A 318 -0.70 33.99 18.15
CA GLN A 318 -1.81 34.48 18.96
C GLN A 318 -2.28 33.42 19.96
N ILE A 319 -2.52 32.18 19.53
CA ILE A 319 -2.97 31.10 20.41
C ILE A 319 -1.92 30.76 21.48
N LEU A 320 -0.63 30.77 21.11
CA LEU A 320 0.46 30.52 22.06
C LEU A 320 0.61 31.65 23.09
N GLN A 321 0.36 32.91 22.69
CA GLN A 321 0.37 34.07 23.58
C GLN A 321 -0.85 34.12 24.52
N GLU A 322 -2.04 33.79 24.01
CA GLU A 322 -3.30 33.79 24.78
C GLU A 322 -3.27 32.76 25.93
N GLU A 323 -2.63 31.62 25.72
CA GLU A 323 -2.60 30.52 26.70
C GLU A 323 -1.38 30.59 27.64
N SER A 324 -0.46 31.55 27.47
CA SER A 324 0.77 31.68 28.27
C SER A 324 1.60 30.39 28.35
N MET A 325 1.62 29.60 27.27
CA MET A 325 2.28 28.29 27.26
C MET A 325 3.69 28.39 26.70
N ASP A 326 4.62 27.80 27.43
CA ASP A 326 6.00 27.63 26.99
C ASP A 326 6.04 26.53 25.89
N ALA A 327 6.31 26.93 24.65
CA ALA A 327 6.31 26.04 23.47
C ALA A 327 7.27 24.84 23.63
N THR A 328 8.21 24.95 24.57
CA THR A 328 9.23 23.98 24.96
C THR A 328 8.68 22.77 25.72
N LYS A 329 7.60 22.94 26.49
CA LYS A 329 7.05 21.91 27.40
C LYS A 329 5.80 21.23 26.87
N PHE A 330 5.17 21.78 25.83
CA PHE A 330 3.90 21.26 25.31
C PHE A 330 4.09 19.93 24.54
N LEU A 331 3.49 18.88 25.09
CA LEU A 331 3.40 17.56 24.47
C LEU A 331 2.03 17.41 23.79
N LEU A 332 2.01 16.95 22.54
CA LEU A 332 0.78 16.74 21.79
C LEU A 332 0.01 15.54 22.37
N GLU A 333 -1.24 15.80 22.74
CA GLU A 333 -2.20 14.77 23.14
C GLU A 333 -3.24 14.52 22.03
N PRO A 334 -3.72 13.26 21.85
CA PRO A 334 -3.41 12.06 22.63
C PRO A 334 -2.07 11.39 22.25
N LYS A 335 -1.30 10.98 23.28
CA LYS A 335 0.03 10.36 23.13
C LYS A 335 0.06 9.18 22.14
N LYS A 336 -1.02 8.39 22.07
CA LYS A 336 -1.18 7.25 21.15
C LYS A 336 -1.17 7.67 19.67
N SER A 337 -1.76 8.81 19.31
CA SER A 337 -1.84 9.29 17.92
C SER A 337 -0.58 10.04 17.48
N PHE A 338 0.15 10.63 18.43
CA PHE A 338 1.30 11.48 18.17
C PHE A 338 2.63 10.84 18.62
N ALA A 339 2.69 9.51 18.69
CA ALA A 339 3.89 8.78 19.10
C ALA A 339 5.14 9.14 18.25
N HIS A 340 4.95 9.30 16.94
CA HIS A 340 6.02 9.71 16.02
C HIS A 340 6.31 11.23 16.06
N THR A 341 5.36 12.05 16.53
CA THR A 341 5.50 13.51 16.59
C THR A 341 5.02 14.06 17.94
N PRO A 342 5.75 13.80 19.03
CA PRO A 342 5.30 14.14 20.38
C PRO A 342 5.28 15.64 20.64
N THR A 343 6.22 16.40 20.07
CA THR A 343 6.28 17.86 20.26
C THR A 343 5.71 18.61 19.07
N LEU A 344 5.34 19.88 19.30
CA LEU A 344 4.87 20.79 18.25
C LEU A 344 5.91 20.94 17.13
N LEU A 345 7.20 20.92 17.48
CA LEU A 345 8.32 21.00 16.55
C LEU A 345 8.44 19.75 15.67
N HIS A 346 8.27 18.54 16.23
CA HIS A 346 8.22 17.31 15.43
C HIS A 346 7.06 17.32 14.44
N TYR A 347 5.88 17.77 14.88
CA TYR A 347 4.71 17.83 14.00
C TYR A 347 4.88 18.88 12.89
N ALA A 348 5.42 20.06 13.19
CA ALA A 348 5.71 21.08 12.18
C ALA A 348 6.74 20.59 11.14
N ALA A 349 7.78 19.87 11.59
CA ALA A 349 8.78 19.27 10.72
C ALA A 349 8.19 18.18 9.81
N SER A 350 7.35 17.29 10.36
CA SER A 350 6.63 16.26 9.62
C SER A 350 5.62 16.84 8.62
N ALA A 351 4.92 17.90 9.00
CA ALA A 351 3.96 18.58 8.14
C ALA A 351 4.61 19.37 6.99
N GLY A 352 5.93 19.57 7.01
CA GLY A 352 6.62 20.35 5.99
C GLY A 352 6.46 21.87 6.16
N ALA A 353 6.10 22.34 7.35
CA ALA A 353 5.84 23.75 7.64
C ALA A 353 7.13 24.49 8.04
N ASP A 354 7.97 24.83 7.06
CA ASP A 354 9.26 25.48 7.20
C ASP A 354 9.22 26.81 7.98
N ALA A 355 8.21 27.64 7.74
CA ALA A 355 8.08 28.92 8.43
C ALA A 355 7.58 28.77 9.88
N VAL A 356 6.75 27.74 10.17
CA VAL A 356 6.34 27.42 11.54
C VAL A 356 7.52 26.86 12.34
N VAL A 357 8.38 26.04 11.72
CA VAL A 357 9.60 25.53 12.37
C VAL A 357 10.48 26.67 12.85
N LYS A 358 10.72 27.69 12.02
CA LYS A 358 11.48 28.89 12.42
C LYS A 358 10.84 29.61 13.61
N LEU A 359 9.52 29.86 13.54
CA LEU A 359 8.79 30.49 14.64
C LEU A 359 8.92 29.71 15.95
N LEU A 360 8.77 28.37 15.91
CA LEU A 360 8.85 27.55 17.12
C LEU A 360 10.26 27.54 17.72
N LEU A 361 11.29 27.55 16.87
CA LEU A 361 12.68 27.68 17.33
C LEU A 361 12.97 29.08 17.91
N ASP A 362 12.43 30.14 17.31
CA ASP A 362 12.52 31.51 17.85
C ASP A 362 11.79 31.65 19.20
N LEU A 363 10.76 30.82 19.42
CA LEU A 363 10.06 30.69 20.71
C LEU A 363 10.77 29.75 21.70
N GLY A 364 11.98 29.29 21.38
CA GLY A 364 12.84 28.51 22.27
C GLY A 364 12.61 27.00 22.24
N ALA A 365 11.84 26.44 21.30
CA ALA A 365 11.58 25.00 21.25
C ALA A 365 12.87 24.18 21.06
N ASP A 366 13.11 23.21 21.95
CA ASP A 366 14.32 22.39 21.93
C ASP A 366 14.39 21.45 20.71
N PRO A 367 15.41 21.59 19.83
CA PRO A 367 15.59 20.72 18.68
C PRO A 367 16.25 19.37 19.02
N THR A 368 16.73 19.19 20.26
CA THR A 368 17.42 17.97 20.72
C THR A 368 16.46 16.89 21.22
N ARG A 369 15.21 17.24 21.49
CA ARG A 369 14.23 16.32 22.08
C ARG A 369 13.83 15.26 21.07
N THR A 370 13.91 13.99 21.46
CA THR A 370 13.61 12.87 20.57
C THR A 370 12.19 12.33 20.74
N ASN A 371 11.67 11.66 19.71
CA ASN A 371 10.41 10.93 19.76
C ASN A 371 10.58 9.52 20.35
N ALA A 372 9.48 8.74 20.41
CA ALA A 372 9.51 7.36 20.91
C ALA A 372 10.43 6.43 20.08
N GLU A 373 10.76 6.82 18.86
CA GLU A 373 11.68 6.12 17.94
C GLU A 373 13.11 6.69 17.99
N GLN A 374 13.41 7.52 18.99
CA GLN A 374 14.70 8.21 19.19
C GLN A 374 15.08 9.17 18.05
N GLN A 375 14.12 9.61 17.25
CA GLN A 375 14.35 10.54 16.15
C GLN A 375 14.21 11.98 16.62
N THR A 376 15.07 12.86 16.11
CA THR A 376 14.98 14.30 16.36
C THR A 376 13.96 14.96 15.40
N PRO A 377 13.46 16.18 15.71
CA PRO A 377 12.58 16.91 14.80
C PRO A 377 13.21 17.13 13.41
N PHE A 378 14.54 17.20 13.33
CA PHE A 378 15.27 17.29 12.07
C PHE A 378 15.14 16.00 11.24
N GLU A 379 15.21 14.82 11.86
CA GLU A 379 15.11 13.54 11.15
C GLU A 379 13.69 13.25 10.64
N VAL A 380 12.68 13.66 11.42
CA VAL A 380 11.25 13.51 11.07
C VAL A 380 10.81 14.47 9.94
N SER A 381 11.68 15.39 9.53
CA SER A 381 11.38 16.39 8.50
C SER A 381 11.02 15.77 7.14
N SER A 382 9.90 16.23 6.58
CA SER A 382 9.32 15.71 5.33
C SER A 382 10.09 16.11 4.06
N GLY A 383 10.84 17.21 4.07
CA GLY A 383 11.50 17.71 2.86
C GLY A 383 12.72 18.62 3.08
N LYS A 384 13.40 18.93 1.97
CA LYS A 384 14.62 19.76 1.95
C LYS A 384 14.40 21.17 2.53
N GLY A 385 13.23 21.78 2.25
CA GLY A 385 12.89 23.11 2.77
C GLY A 385 12.79 23.18 4.30
N THR A 386 12.18 22.18 4.95
CA THR A 386 12.12 22.11 6.41
C THR A 386 13.48 21.80 7.03
N ARG A 387 14.31 20.96 6.39
CA ARG A 387 15.70 20.72 6.83
C ARG A 387 16.56 21.98 6.74
N ASP A 388 16.43 22.71 5.64
CA ASP A 388 17.12 23.97 5.45
C ASP A 388 16.64 25.03 6.45
N ALA A 389 15.39 24.98 6.94
CA ALA A 389 14.91 25.86 8.00
C ALA A 389 15.69 25.69 9.33
N PHE A 390 15.98 24.46 9.75
CA PHE A 390 16.84 24.21 10.93
C PHE A 390 18.27 24.72 10.72
N ARG A 391 18.83 24.51 9.51
CA ARG A 391 20.19 24.92 9.17
C ARG A 391 20.34 26.44 9.02
N LEU A 392 19.30 27.11 8.53
CA LEU A 392 19.21 28.57 8.46
C LEU A 392 19.09 29.17 9.86
N TRP A 393 18.30 28.56 10.74
CA TRP A 393 18.17 29.01 12.12
C TRP A 393 19.50 28.85 12.88
N ARG A 394 20.21 27.72 12.71
CA ARG A 394 21.60 27.55 13.19
C ARG A 394 22.54 28.65 12.69
N GLY A 395 22.44 29.00 11.40
CA GLY A 395 23.27 30.03 10.76
C GLY A 395 22.91 31.48 11.11
N ALA A 396 21.78 31.72 11.79
CA ALA A 396 21.34 33.05 12.19
C ALA A 396 21.95 33.54 13.52
N GLY A 397 23.00 32.86 14.02
CA GLY A 397 23.70 33.23 15.26
C GLY A 397 23.37 32.35 16.47
N HIS A 398 22.61 31.27 16.28
CA HIS A 398 22.17 30.36 17.35
C HIS A 398 23.12 29.16 17.57
N GLU A 399 24.37 29.25 17.11
CA GLU A 399 25.32 28.13 17.16
C GLU A 399 25.66 27.67 18.59
N ALA A 400 25.64 28.58 19.57
CA ALA A 400 25.93 28.28 20.99
C ALA A 400 24.70 27.92 21.84
N THR A 401 23.49 27.98 21.29
CA THR A 401 22.24 27.82 22.07
C THR A 401 21.80 26.37 22.27
N CYS A 402 22.25 25.44 21.42
CA CYS A 402 21.83 24.04 21.47
C CYS A 402 22.99 23.09 21.10
N ASP A 403 22.94 21.86 21.63
CA ASP A 403 23.83 20.78 21.22
C ASP A 403 23.43 20.27 19.82
N TRP A 404 24.03 20.84 18.78
CA TRP A 404 23.72 20.54 17.38
C TRP A 404 24.02 19.10 16.97
N ASP A 405 25.01 18.49 17.62
CA ASP A 405 25.34 17.08 17.44
C ASP A 405 24.23 16.16 17.98
N ALA A 406 23.66 16.52 19.13
CA ALA A 406 22.51 15.81 19.71
C ALA A 406 21.22 16.05 18.88
N ALA A 407 21.04 17.25 18.31
CA ALA A 407 19.95 17.56 17.40
C ALA A 407 20.11 16.91 16.00
N ARG A 408 21.29 16.37 15.68
CA ARG A 408 21.66 15.76 14.39
C ARG A 408 21.48 16.71 13.19
N VAL A 409 21.64 18.02 13.40
CA VAL A 409 21.50 19.03 12.34
C VAL A 409 22.88 19.31 11.71
N PRO A 410 23.05 19.07 10.39
CA PRO A 410 24.29 19.35 9.68
C PRO A 410 24.71 20.83 9.71
N ALA A 411 25.90 21.12 9.17
CA ALA A 411 26.47 22.48 9.12
C ALA A 411 25.46 23.54 8.64
N ALA A 412 25.56 24.72 9.27
CA ALA A 412 24.73 25.88 8.99
C ALA A 412 24.69 26.21 7.49
N LEU A 413 23.55 26.67 7.02
CA LEU A 413 23.36 27.10 5.65
C LEU A 413 22.96 28.57 5.66
N THR A 414 23.65 29.41 4.90
CA THR A 414 23.31 30.84 4.84
C THR A 414 22.13 31.09 3.90
N PHE A 415 21.39 32.17 4.15
CA PHE A 415 20.25 32.56 3.32
C PHE A 415 20.64 32.77 1.84
N GLU A 416 21.83 33.31 1.60
CA GLU A 416 22.37 33.52 0.25
C GLU A 416 22.63 32.20 -0.49
N GLN A 417 23.15 31.18 0.20
CA GLN A 417 23.39 29.86 -0.40
C GLN A 417 22.09 29.13 -0.76
N VAL A 418 21.03 29.30 0.03
CA VAL A 418 19.70 28.78 -0.30
C VAL A 418 19.15 29.48 -1.54
N LYS A 419 19.22 30.81 -1.60
CA LYS A 419 18.72 31.59 -2.74
C LYS A 419 19.49 31.29 -4.03
N ALA A 420 20.81 31.17 -3.96
CA ALA A 420 21.66 30.80 -5.10
C ALA A 420 21.34 29.38 -5.61
N ARG A 421 21.06 28.44 -4.72
CA ARG A 421 20.65 27.08 -5.10
C ARG A 421 19.28 27.07 -5.77
N GLN A 422 18.32 27.81 -5.23
CA GLN A 422 16.98 27.93 -5.82
C GLN A 422 17.02 28.57 -7.21
N ALA A 423 17.90 29.56 -7.43
CA ALA A 423 18.12 30.15 -8.74
C ALA A 423 18.64 29.12 -9.75
N ARG A 424 19.68 28.35 -9.40
CA ARG A 424 20.21 27.27 -10.26
C ARG A 424 19.18 26.19 -10.58
N GLU A 425 18.45 25.72 -9.57
CA GLU A 425 17.40 24.70 -9.76
C GLU A 425 16.24 25.23 -10.66
N ALA A 426 16.00 26.54 -10.67
CA ALA A 426 15.01 27.17 -11.55
C ALA A 426 15.54 27.34 -12.98
N GLU A 427 16.80 27.72 -13.14
CA GLU A 427 17.49 27.79 -14.44
C GLU A 427 17.52 26.41 -15.12
N GLU A 428 18.00 25.37 -14.43
CA GLU A 428 18.03 23.99 -14.94
C GLU A 428 16.64 23.48 -15.36
N ARG A 429 15.59 23.83 -14.60
CA ARG A 429 14.21 23.47 -14.94
C ARG A 429 13.75 24.19 -16.21
N SER A 430 14.05 25.48 -16.34
CA SER A 430 13.70 26.26 -17.53
C SER A 430 14.42 25.75 -18.78
N GLU A 431 15.68 25.31 -18.64
CA GLU A 431 16.45 24.67 -19.72
C GLU A 431 15.84 23.33 -20.13
N GLN A 432 15.47 22.48 -19.18
CA GLN A 432 14.79 21.21 -19.46
C GLN A 432 13.44 21.42 -20.16
N GLU A 433 12.65 22.39 -19.72
CA GLU A 433 11.38 22.75 -20.36
C GLU A 433 11.58 23.27 -21.79
N ALA A 434 12.64 24.05 -22.04
CA ALA A 434 13.00 24.51 -23.37
C ALA A 434 13.46 23.36 -24.29
N ILE A 435 14.25 22.42 -23.78
CA ILE A 435 14.66 21.21 -24.51
C ILE A 435 13.45 20.33 -24.84
N GLU A 436 12.51 20.17 -23.91
CA GLU A 436 11.27 19.43 -24.19
C GLU A 436 10.36 20.15 -25.19
N ALA A 437 10.26 21.48 -25.12
CA ALA A 437 9.47 22.27 -26.06
C ALA A 437 10.02 22.14 -27.49
N THR A 438 11.34 22.30 -27.65
CA THR A 438 11.99 22.12 -28.96
C THR A 438 11.82 20.70 -29.51
N ARG A 439 11.90 19.67 -28.65
CA ARG A 439 11.60 18.28 -29.05
C ARG A 439 10.15 18.11 -29.51
N ARG A 440 9.18 18.71 -28.81
CA ARG A 440 7.75 18.67 -29.18
C ARG A 440 7.50 19.39 -30.50
N GLU A 441 8.14 20.54 -30.73
CA GLU A 441 8.06 21.29 -31.98
C GLU A 441 8.58 20.47 -33.16
N GLN A 442 9.74 19.81 -33.01
CA GLN A 442 10.29 18.92 -34.03
C GLN A 442 9.36 17.72 -34.34
N GLU A 443 8.74 17.12 -33.32
CA GLU A 443 7.80 16.01 -33.51
C GLU A 443 6.52 16.49 -34.23
N LEU A 444 6.00 17.67 -33.89
CA LEU A 444 4.87 18.30 -34.57
C LEU A 444 5.18 18.63 -36.03
N GLU A 445 6.37 19.13 -36.34
CA GLU A 445 6.80 19.37 -37.72
C GLU A 445 6.90 18.08 -38.54
N ARG A 446 7.41 16.99 -37.94
CA ARG A 446 7.44 15.68 -38.59
C ARG A 446 6.04 15.16 -38.91
N ILE A 447 5.14 15.23 -37.94
CA ILE A 447 3.73 14.84 -38.12
C ILE A 447 3.06 15.70 -39.20
N LYS A 448 3.33 17.01 -39.22
CA LYS A 448 2.81 17.91 -40.25
C LYS A 448 3.30 17.51 -41.65
N LYS A 449 4.60 17.29 -41.83
CA LYS A 449 5.17 16.82 -43.11
C LYS A 449 4.61 15.47 -43.55
N GLU A 450 4.44 14.52 -42.62
CA GLU A 450 3.82 13.22 -42.89
C GLU A 450 2.35 13.37 -43.30
N SER A 451 1.60 14.27 -42.65
CA SER A 451 0.21 14.56 -43.01
C SER A 451 0.07 15.25 -44.37
N GLU A 452 0.95 16.21 -44.69
CA GLU A 452 1.00 16.91 -45.97
C GLU A 452 1.40 15.94 -47.10
N ALA A 453 2.36 15.04 -46.85
CA ALA A 453 2.73 14.00 -47.80
C ALA A 453 1.59 13.00 -48.04
N ALA A 454 0.86 12.61 -46.99
CA ALA A 454 -0.31 11.75 -47.10
C ALA A 454 -1.46 12.44 -47.86
N GLU A 455 -1.68 13.74 -47.64
CA GLU A 455 -2.66 14.52 -48.40
C GLU A 455 -2.25 14.69 -49.87
N ALA A 456 -0.97 14.97 -50.15
CA ALA A 456 -0.45 15.06 -51.52
C ALA A 456 -0.57 13.71 -52.25
N GLN A 457 -0.30 12.60 -51.57
CA GLN A 457 -0.51 11.25 -52.13
C GLN A 457 -2.00 10.99 -52.42
N ARG A 458 -2.92 11.42 -51.55
CA ARG A 458 -4.37 11.34 -51.79
C ARG A 458 -4.78 12.17 -53.00
N GLN A 459 -4.32 13.42 -53.10
CA GLN A 459 -4.62 14.30 -54.24
C GLN A 459 -4.04 13.76 -55.56
N ALA A 460 -2.81 13.21 -55.54
CA ALA A 460 -2.21 12.58 -56.70
C ALA A 460 -2.96 11.30 -57.15
N ALA A 461 -3.46 10.51 -56.20
CA ALA A 461 -4.29 9.34 -56.47
C ALA A 461 -5.67 9.73 -57.05
N GLU A 462 -6.27 10.83 -56.56
CA GLU A 462 -7.50 11.40 -57.11
C GLU A 462 -7.29 12.01 -58.50
N GLY A 463 -6.15 12.67 -58.74
CA GLY A 463 -5.75 13.20 -60.04
C GLY A 463 -5.55 12.11 -61.09
N LYS A 464 -4.94 10.97 -60.72
CA LYS A 464 -4.83 9.80 -61.62
C LYS A 464 -6.17 9.14 -61.94
N ARG A 465 -7.19 9.30 -61.08
CA ARG A 465 -8.56 8.82 -61.32
C ARG A 465 -9.37 9.72 -62.26
N ARG A 466 -8.98 10.99 -62.41
CA ARG A 466 -9.55 11.91 -63.41
C ARG A 466 -8.71 11.87 -64.68
N GLY A 467 -9.09 11.03 -65.65
CA GLY A 467 -8.47 11.00 -66.99
C GLY A 467 -8.64 12.32 -67.77
N PRO A 468 -7.96 12.50 -68.92
CA PRO A 468 -7.92 13.76 -69.67
C PRO A 468 -9.26 14.00 -70.39
N GLY A 469 -10.25 14.45 -69.62
CA GLY A 469 -11.56 14.86 -70.11
C GLY A 469 -11.57 16.36 -70.36
N ARG A 470 -11.69 16.72 -71.65
CA ARG A 470 -12.07 18.02 -72.22
C ARG A 470 -12.56 19.06 -71.20
N SER A 471 -11.70 20.05 -70.93
CA SER A 471 -12.08 21.26 -70.19
C SER A 471 -13.13 22.04 -71.00
N LEU A 472 -14.38 21.99 -70.56
CA LEU A 472 -15.35 23.00 -70.95
C LEU A 472 -14.96 24.32 -70.28
N ALA A 473 -14.52 25.27 -71.09
CA ALA A 473 -14.34 26.65 -70.70
C ALA A 473 -15.70 27.20 -70.24
N LEU A 474 -15.86 27.39 -68.93
CA LEU A 474 -16.90 28.25 -68.38
C LEU A 474 -16.21 29.47 -67.79
N GLY A 475 -15.99 30.46 -68.66
CA GLY A 475 -15.68 31.80 -68.23
C GLY A 475 -16.89 32.45 -67.56
N VAL A 476 -16.60 33.15 -66.47
CA VAL A 476 -17.33 34.30 -65.93
C VAL A 476 -18.80 34.07 -65.54
N LEU A 477 -19.03 34.02 -64.23
CA LEU A 477 -20.11 34.66 -63.45
C LEU A 477 -19.85 34.23 -61.99
N GLY A 478 -19.41 35.09 -61.08
CA GLY A 478 -20.16 36.26 -60.66
C GLY A 478 -21.26 35.82 -59.69
N GLN A 479 -20.93 35.76 -58.39
CA GLN A 479 -21.83 35.69 -57.23
C GLN A 479 -22.95 34.62 -57.21
N SER A 480 -22.78 33.57 -56.40
CA SER A 480 -23.94 32.89 -55.78
C SER A 480 -23.58 32.24 -54.43
N THR A 481 -23.52 33.06 -53.38
CA THR A 481 -23.63 32.58 -52.00
C THR A 481 -25.08 32.17 -51.73
N SER A 482 -25.43 30.90 -51.93
CA SER A 482 -26.57 30.23 -51.23
C SER A 482 -26.92 28.83 -51.78
N ALA A 483 -26.47 28.45 -52.97
CA ALA A 483 -26.99 27.24 -53.63
C ALA A 483 -26.26 25.91 -53.29
N ASP A 484 -25.05 25.95 -52.73
CA ASP A 484 -24.24 24.73 -52.51
C ASP A 484 -24.67 23.86 -51.32
N LEU A 485 -25.67 24.31 -50.54
CA LEU A 485 -26.18 23.53 -49.42
C LEU A 485 -27.15 22.41 -49.84
N ASN A 486 -27.59 22.31 -51.10
CA ASN A 486 -28.58 21.31 -51.46
C ASN A 486 -27.99 19.94 -51.85
N ASN A 487 -26.69 19.85 -52.17
CA ASN A 487 -26.04 18.61 -52.62
C ASN A 487 -25.15 17.92 -51.56
N LEU A 488 -25.20 18.35 -50.31
CA LEU A 488 -24.39 17.78 -49.22
C LEU A 488 -25.17 16.73 -48.41
N THR A 489 -24.49 15.67 -47.96
CA THR A 489 -25.06 14.70 -47.02
C THR A 489 -25.46 15.39 -45.70
N PRO A 490 -26.50 14.90 -45.01
CA PRO A 490 -27.03 15.54 -43.80
C PRO A 490 -26.00 15.68 -42.67
N GLU A 491 -24.97 14.84 -42.63
CA GLU A 491 -23.85 14.96 -41.68
C GLU A 491 -22.90 16.11 -42.02
N MET A 492 -22.60 16.33 -43.30
CA MET A 492 -21.76 17.44 -43.74
C MET A 492 -22.45 18.79 -43.52
N LYS A 493 -23.77 18.86 -43.71
CA LYS A 493 -24.58 20.04 -43.37
C LYS A 493 -24.47 20.42 -41.89
N LYS A 494 -24.61 19.44 -40.99
CA LYS A 494 -24.47 19.65 -39.54
C LYS A 494 -23.06 20.09 -39.15
N LYS A 495 -22.03 19.62 -39.84
CA LYS A 495 -20.65 20.02 -39.61
C LYS A 495 -20.42 21.49 -40.01
N VAL A 496 -20.90 21.88 -41.19
CA VAL A 496 -20.80 23.26 -41.70
C VAL A 496 -21.58 24.23 -40.81
N GLU A 497 -22.77 23.86 -40.32
CA GLU A 497 -23.52 24.69 -39.37
C GLU A 497 -22.82 24.83 -38.01
N ARG A 498 -22.23 23.75 -37.48
CA ARG A 498 -21.44 23.81 -36.24
C ARG A 498 -20.25 24.75 -36.38
N GLU A 499 -19.55 24.67 -37.50
CA GLU A 499 -18.40 25.51 -37.78
C GLU A 499 -18.82 26.98 -37.96
N ARG A 500 -19.94 27.24 -38.63
CA ARG A 500 -20.50 28.58 -38.78
C ARG A 500 -20.92 29.18 -37.43
N ARG A 501 -21.50 28.35 -36.55
CA ARG A 501 -21.90 28.75 -35.19
C ARG A 501 -20.71 28.97 -34.27
N ALA A 502 -19.65 28.18 -34.42
CA ALA A 502 -18.38 28.36 -33.70
C ALA A 502 -17.69 29.66 -34.13
N ARG A 503 -17.55 29.91 -35.44
CA ARG A 503 -16.95 31.15 -35.96
C ARG A 503 -17.76 32.40 -35.59
N ALA A 504 -19.09 32.30 -35.55
CA ALA A 504 -19.95 33.38 -35.06
C ALA A 504 -19.80 33.62 -33.55
N ALA A 505 -19.53 32.59 -32.76
CA ALA A 505 -19.22 32.72 -31.34
C ALA A 505 -17.84 33.36 -31.14
N GLU A 506 -16.82 32.91 -31.86
CA GLU A 506 -15.47 33.50 -31.84
C GLU A 506 -15.47 34.98 -32.22
N ALA A 507 -16.23 35.36 -33.26
CA ALA A 507 -16.40 36.77 -33.65
C ALA A 507 -17.10 37.64 -32.58
N ARG A 508 -17.87 37.03 -31.67
CA ARG A 508 -18.47 37.70 -30.51
C ARG A 508 -17.49 37.81 -29.34
N PHE A 509 -16.57 36.87 -29.20
CA PHE A 509 -15.54 36.89 -28.16
C PHE A 509 -14.32 37.75 -28.52
N GLY A 510 -14.01 37.94 -29.81
CA GLY A 510 -12.87 38.73 -30.27
C GLY A 510 -13.09 40.25 -30.39
N LYS A 511 -14.21 40.78 -29.88
CA LYS A 511 -14.57 42.21 -29.98
C LYS A 511 -14.69 42.93 -28.62
N LYS A 512 -14.00 42.45 -27.59
CA LYS A 512 -13.89 43.11 -26.28
C LYS A 512 -12.47 43.47 -25.95
#